data_AF-A0A7S1DG41-F1
#
_entry.id   AF-A0A7S1DG41-F1
#
_cell.length_a   1.000
_cell.length_b   1.000
_cell.length_c   1.000
_cell.angle_alpha   90.00
_cell.angle_beta   90.00
_cell.angle_gamma   90.00
#
_symmetry.space_group_name_H-M   'P 1'
#
loop_
_entity.id
_entity.type
_entity.pdbx_description
1 polymer ?
#
loop_
_entity_poly.entity_id
_entity_poly.type
_entity_poly.pdbx_seq_one_letter_code
_entity_poly.pdbx_strand_id
1 'polypeptide(L)'
;ISGVAHMGAWLLLRNAETLPTSILSHLAQLYSAVLNFVKSKKGSKSNTNTPKSRTKSKQDWDAENKALLDGVYISVHSRTLLLASSTSGVAATSARSLPDTLALLLRPMTMHSFQPLPVVTGWLFSKGFPDSEKLASVLIRFMELCENALTNCAHYEWGLRTVKRLLQLVRAPPEGKATTEECLKVLGRACRLSLSTRLVGDDEETFRALVNVAFFSQGKANGLESGSGETGDEVDEEDAPDAQSGEAAEVPAALADSRAHAAADKPNGHRGALISQLPARRRMSVGMQE
;
A
#
# COMPACT_ATOMS: atom_id res chain seq x y z
N ILE A 1 16.99 5.28 -19.11
CA ILE A 1 16.09 5.95 -20.09
C ILE A 1 16.28 5.39 -21.49
N SER A 2 17.52 5.33 -21.98
CA SER A 2 17.89 4.70 -23.27
C SER A 2 17.13 3.41 -23.59
N GLY A 3 17.21 2.41 -22.72
CA GLY A 3 16.48 1.14 -22.91
C GLY A 3 14.96 1.30 -22.93
N VAL A 4 14.39 2.09 -22.02
CA VAL A 4 12.94 2.38 -21.99
C VAL A 4 12.51 3.08 -23.29
N ALA A 5 13.32 3.99 -23.81
CA ALA A 5 13.07 4.73 -25.03
C ALA A 5 13.10 3.83 -26.27
N HIS A 6 14.05 2.90 -26.32
CA HIS A 6 14.13 1.88 -27.36
C HIS A 6 12.92 0.95 -27.36
N MET A 7 12.54 0.47 -26.18
CA MET A 7 11.40 -0.45 -26.01
C MET A 7 10.04 0.25 -26.17
N GLY A 8 9.98 1.58 -26.01
CA GLY A 8 8.73 2.33 -25.93
C GLY A 8 7.93 2.05 -24.67
N ALA A 9 8.61 1.71 -23.58
CA ALA A 9 8.02 1.42 -22.28
C ALA A 9 7.75 2.70 -21.46
N TRP A 10 7.03 2.55 -20.35
CA TRP A 10 6.80 3.63 -19.40
C TRP A 10 7.73 3.47 -18.21
N LEU A 11 8.39 4.56 -17.83
CA LEU A 11 9.24 4.62 -16.65
C LEU A 11 8.51 5.35 -15.53
N LEU A 12 8.19 4.64 -14.44
CA LEU A 12 7.62 5.21 -13.22
C LEU A 12 8.73 5.36 -12.17
N LEU A 13 9.07 6.60 -11.83
CA LEU A 13 9.97 6.92 -10.72
C LEU A 13 9.14 7.17 -9.47
N ARG A 14 9.25 6.25 -8.50
CA ARG A 14 8.64 6.41 -7.18
C ARG A 14 9.59 7.13 -6.23
N ASN A 15 9.04 7.98 -5.37
CA ASN A 15 9.76 8.79 -4.38
C ASN A 15 10.97 9.50 -4.99
N ALA A 16 10.75 10.19 -6.12
CA ALA A 16 11.83 10.76 -6.91
C ALA A 16 12.69 11.79 -6.14
N GLU A 17 12.13 12.44 -5.12
CA GLU A 17 12.79 13.31 -4.15
C GLU A 17 13.94 12.65 -3.37
N THR A 18 13.92 11.33 -3.24
CA THR A 18 14.98 10.58 -2.54
C THR A 18 16.24 10.42 -3.39
N LEU A 19 16.14 10.63 -4.71
CA LEU A 19 17.28 10.48 -5.61
C LEU A 19 18.21 11.69 -5.54
N PRO A 20 19.54 11.47 -5.65
CA PRO A 20 20.51 12.54 -5.77
C PRO A 20 20.18 13.50 -6.93
N THR A 21 20.40 14.80 -6.72
CA THR A 21 20.14 15.83 -7.73
C THR A 21 20.98 15.66 -8.99
N SER A 22 22.19 15.12 -8.88
CA SER A 22 23.05 14.79 -10.02
C SER A 22 22.38 13.79 -10.97
N ILE A 23 21.79 12.73 -10.41
CA ILE A 23 21.09 11.69 -11.18
C ILE A 23 19.83 12.28 -11.81
N LEU A 24 19.05 13.06 -11.06
CA LEU A 24 17.83 13.69 -11.58
C LEU A 24 18.11 14.69 -12.71
N SER A 25 19.22 15.43 -12.61
CA SER A 25 19.65 16.36 -13.66
C SER A 25 20.05 15.61 -14.93
N HIS A 26 20.85 14.54 -14.81
CA HIS A 26 21.20 13.69 -15.95
C HIS A 26 19.97 13.04 -16.58
N LEU A 27 19.02 12.59 -15.75
CA LEU A 27 17.75 12.05 -16.19
C LEU A 27 16.94 13.07 -17.00
N ALA A 28 16.89 14.32 -16.52
CA ALA A 28 16.24 15.42 -17.22
C ALA A 28 16.90 15.69 -18.58
N GLN A 29 18.23 15.69 -18.66
CA GLN A 29 18.95 15.84 -19.93
C GLN A 29 18.58 14.72 -20.92
N LEU A 30 18.66 13.46 -20.50
CA LEU A 30 18.29 12.32 -21.35
C LEU A 30 16.82 12.36 -21.79
N TYR A 31 15.91 12.71 -20.88
CA TYR A 31 14.48 12.78 -21.20
C TYR A 31 14.15 13.96 -22.13
N SER A 32 14.84 15.09 -21.97
CA SER A 32 14.69 16.24 -22.87
C SER A 32 15.09 15.91 -24.31
N ALA A 33 16.17 15.15 -24.51
CA ALA A 33 16.59 14.67 -25.82
C ALA A 33 15.54 13.77 -26.48
N VAL A 34 14.97 12.84 -25.70
CA VAL A 34 13.85 11.98 -26.14
C VAL A 34 12.62 12.83 -26.52
N LEU A 35 12.23 13.79 -25.70
CA LEU A 35 11.08 14.65 -25.96
C LEU A 35 11.27 15.52 -27.21
N ASN A 36 12.46 16.09 -27.40
CA ASN A 36 12.78 16.90 -28.58
C ASN A 36 12.71 16.07 -29.87
N PHE A 37 13.21 14.83 -29.83
CA PHE A 37 13.06 13.89 -30.95
C PHE A 37 11.58 13.61 -31.26
N VAL A 38 10.77 13.30 -30.22
CA VAL A 38 9.33 13.02 -30.39
C VAL A 38 8.57 14.25 -30.92
N LYS A 39 8.92 15.46 -30.47
CA LYS A 39 8.35 16.73 -30.96
C LYS A 39 8.71 16.99 -32.43
N SER A 40 9.97 16.82 -32.81
CA SER A 40 10.44 16.97 -34.20
C SER A 40 9.65 16.08 -35.17
N LYS A 41 9.44 14.81 -34.80
CA LYS A 41 8.66 13.86 -35.60
C LYS A 41 7.18 14.23 -35.73
N LYS A 42 6.59 14.91 -34.74
CA LYS A 42 5.20 15.43 -34.83
C LYS A 42 5.12 16.61 -35.79
N GLY A 43 6.09 17.53 -35.79
CA GLY A 43 6.15 18.67 -36.71
C GLY A 43 6.29 18.26 -38.18
N SER A 44 7.06 17.20 -38.46
CA SER A 44 7.28 16.70 -39.83
C SER A 44 6.05 16.08 -40.49
N LYS A 45 4.98 15.74 -39.75
CA LYS A 45 3.76 15.11 -40.31
C LYS A 45 2.79 16.09 -40.98
N SER A 46 3.03 17.40 -40.91
CA SER A 46 2.08 18.41 -41.35
C SER A 46 2.18 18.79 -42.83
N ASN A 47 3.17 18.32 -43.61
CA ASN A 47 3.37 18.87 -44.96
C ASN A 47 3.95 17.89 -45.98
N THR A 48 3.24 16.80 -46.30
CA THR A 48 3.52 16.01 -47.52
C THR A 48 2.24 15.34 -48.04
N ASN A 49 1.64 15.88 -49.11
CA ASN A 49 0.68 15.18 -49.96
C ASN A 49 1.41 14.18 -50.86
N THR A 50 2.06 13.15 -50.28
CA THR A 50 2.64 12.04 -51.04
C THR A 50 1.99 10.72 -50.61
N PRO A 51 1.63 9.85 -51.56
CA PRO A 51 0.94 8.60 -51.24
C PRO A 51 1.85 7.71 -50.38
N LYS A 52 1.35 7.30 -49.22
CA LYS A 52 2.05 6.37 -48.30
C LYS A 52 2.29 5.04 -49.01
N SER A 53 3.53 4.78 -49.41
CA SER A 53 3.94 3.45 -49.85
C SER A 53 3.74 2.47 -48.69
N ARG A 54 2.86 1.51 -48.93
CA ARG A 54 2.37 0.55 -47.97
C ARG A 54 3.33 -0.62 -47.93
N THR A 55 4.41 -0.52 -47.17
CA THR A 55 5.23 -1.61 -46.56
C THR A 55 6.60 -1.03 -46.15
N LYS A 56 6.72 -0.48 -44.94
CA LYS A 56 8.05 -0.23 -44.35
C LYS A 56 8.50 -1.50 -43.65
N SER A 57 9.67 -2.00 -44.01
CA SER A 57 10.25 -3.18 -43.40
C SER A 57 10.64 -2.90 -41.95
N LYS A 58 10.83 -3.94 -41.13
CA LYS A 58 11.35 -3.81 -39.77
C LYS A 58 12.79 -3.28 -39.73
N GLN A 59 13.46 -3.04 -40.85
CA GLN A 59 14.81 -2.49 -40.90
C GLN A 59 14.81 -0.98 -41.17
N ASP A 60 13.77 -0.47 -41.85
CA ASP A 60 13.64 0.94 -42.20
C ASP A 60 13.26 1.83 -41.01
N TRP A 61 12.52 1.28 -40.03
CA TRP A 61 12.15 2.05 -38.83
C TRP A 61 13.33 2.33 -37.91
N ASP A 62 14.32 1.43 -37.86
CA ASP A 62 15.51 1.55 -37.01
C ASP A 62 16.47 2.63 -37.52
N ALA A 63 16.53 2.84 -38.84
CA ALA A 63 17.41 3.82 -39.45
C ALA A 63 16.93 5.26 -39.28
N GLU A 64 15.61 5.51 -39.43
CA GLU A 64 15.03 6.85 -39.39
C GLU A 64 14.80 7.40 -37.96
N ASN A 65 14.80 6.54 -36.94
CA ASN A 65 14.33 6.92 -35.60
C ASN A 65 15.41 6.98 -34.52
N LYS A 66 16.65 7.31 -34.87
CA LYS A 66 17.74 7.37 -33.89
C LYS A 66 17.85 8.76 -33.25
N ALA A 67 17.92 8.80 -31.92
CA ALA A 67 18.29 9.97 -31.15
C ALA A 67 19.64 9.73 -30.47
N LEU A 68 20.44 10.78 -30.34
CA LEU A 68 21.68 10.73 -29.57
C LEU A 68 21.33 10.79 -28.08
N LEU A 69 21.54 9.69 -27.37
CA LEU A 69 21.34 9.56 -25.93
C LEU A 69 22.65 9.10 -25.31
N ASP A 70 23.21 9.91 -24.42
CA ASP A 70 24.44 9.56 -23.68
C ASP A 70 25.63 9.20 -24.59
N GLY A 71 25.78 9.91 -25.71
CA GLY A 71 26.83 9.64 -26.71
C GLY A 71 26.54 8.47 -27.66
N VAL A 72 25.42 7.76 -27.49
CA VAL A 72 25.03 6.61 -28.32
C VAL A 72 23.77 6.92 -29.13
N TYR A 73 23.77 6.56 -30.41
CA TYR A 73 22.57 6.65 -31.25
C TYR A 73 21.64 5.48 -30.97
N ILE A 74 20.49 5.76 -30.37
CA ILE A 74 19.51 4.76 -29.96
C ILE A 74 18.20 5.04 -30.67
N SER A 75 17.55 3.99 -31.20
CA SER A 75 16.22 4.16 -31.78
C SER A 75 15.21 4.51 -30.68
N VAL A 76 14.39 5.53 -30.90
CA VAL A 76 13.44 6.06 -29.90
C VAL A 76 12.01 5.84 -30.36
N HIS A 77 11.25 5.11 -29.54
CA HIS A 77 9.84 4.87 -29.78
C HIS A 77 8.99 6.04 -29.26
N SER A 78 7.98 6.45 -30.03
CA SER A 78 7.09 7.58 -29.68
C SER A 78 6.12 7.31 -28.51
N ARG A 79 6.14 6.09 -27.94
CA ARG A 79 5.26 5.68 -26.82
C ARG A 79 5.95 5.78 -25.45
N THR A 80 7.23 6.14 -25.45
CA THR A 80 8.03 6.32 -24.25
C THR A 80 7.43 7.40 -23.38
N LEU A 81 7.25 7.11 -22.10
CA LEU A 81 6.66 8.03 -21.14
C LEU A 81 7.38 7.95 -19.81
N LEU A 82 7.67 9.12 -19.22
CA LEU A 82 8.23 9.23 -17.88
C LEU A 82 7.16 9.76 -16.94
N LEU A 83 6.90 9.02 -15.86
CA LEU A 83 6.10 9.48 -14.73
C LEU A 83 7.03 9.56 -13.52
N ALA A 84 6.92 10.65 -12.76
CA ALA A 84 7.54 10.75 -11.44
C ALA A 84 6.46 11.00 -10.40
N SER A 85 6.46 10.23 -9.33
CA SER A 85 5.60 10.46 -8.17
C SER A 85 6.45 10.95 -7.00
N SER A 86 6.00 12.01 -6.36
CA SER A 86 6.60 12.56 -5.14
C SER A 86 5.63 12.46 -3.98
N THR A 87 6.10 12.03 -2.81
CA THR A 87 5.28 11.92 -1.60
C THR A 87 5.42 13.18 -0.75
N SER A 88 5.14 14.35 -1.30
CA SER A 88 5.28 15.62 -0.55
C SER A 88 4.20 15.84 0.54
N GLY A 89 3.39 14.83 0.86
CA GLY A 89 2.25 14.92 1.78
C GLY A 89 2.41 14.23 3.14
N VAL A 90 3.49 13.46 3.38
CA VAL A 90 3.70 12.77 4.68
C VAL A 90 4.86 13.42 5.42
N ALA A 91 4.54 14.43 6.24
CA ALA A 91 5.23 14.89 7.46
C ALA A 91 6.77 14.85 7.55
N ALA A 92 7.51 14.86 6.44
CA ALA A 92 8.95 15.01 6.43
C ALA A 92 9.27 16.47 6.10
N THR A 93 9.66 17.22 7.12
CA THR A 93 10.17 18.61 7.13
C THR A 93 11.43 18.82 6.23
N SER A 94 11.69 17.91 5.30
CA SER A 94 12.83 17.92 4.38
C SER A 94 12.50 17.23 3.04
N ALA A 95 11.26 17.27 2.57
CA ALA A 95 10.93 16.82 1.22
C ALA A 95 11.62 17.75 0.21
N ARG A 96 12.74 17.29 -0.36
CA ARG A 96 13.45 18.02 -1.40
C ARG A 96 12.50 18.17 -2.59
N SER A 97 12.24 19.40 -3.01
CA SER A 97 11.48 19.64 -4.23
C SER A 97 12.19 18.96 -5.41
N LEU A 98 11.40 18.45 -6.34
CA LEU A 98 11.93 17.93 -7.59
C LEU A 98 12.75 19.03 -8.28
N PRO A 99 13.95 18.77 -8.82
CA PRO A 99 14.74 19.80 -9.48
C PRO A 99 13.95 20.49 -10.59
N ASP A 100 14.02 21.82 -10.65
CA ASP A 100 13.23 22.64 -11.59
C ASP A 100 13.40 22.19 -13.05
N THR A 101 14.62 21.76 -13.42
CA THR A 101 14.93 21.24 -14.76
C THR A 101 14.07 20.03 -15.13
N LEU A 102 13.81 19.13 -14.18
CA LEU A 102 13.00 17.95 -14.40
C LEU A 102 11.51 18.27 -14.27
N ALA A 103 11.15 19.17 -13.36
CA ALA A 103 9.78 19.66 -13.20
C ALA A 103 9.24 20.29 -14.49
N LEU A 104 10.06 21.07 -15.22
CA LEU A 104 9.69 21.67 -16.51
C LEU A 104 9.39 20.63 -17.62
N LEU A 105 9.98 19.44 -17.54
CA LEU A 105 9.77 18.37 -18.52
C LEU A 105 8.53 17.52 -18.22
N LEU A 106 7.99 17.63 -17.01
CA LEU A 106 6.84 16.88 -16.54
C LEU A 106 5.60 17.77 -16.52
N ARG A 107 4.44 17.14 -16.74
CA ARG A 107 3.15 17.79 -16.48
C ARG A 107 2.79 17.56 -15.01
N PRO A 108 2.57 18.60 -14.20
CA PRO A 108 2.09 18.41 -12.84
C PRO A 108 0.70 17.77 -12.87
N MET A 109 0.52 16.73 -12.06
CA MET A 109 -0.73 16.00 -11.91
C MET A 109 -0.98 15.80 -10.42
N THR A 110 -2.08 16.35 -9.93
CA THR A 110 -2.55 16.10 -8.56
C THR A 110 -3.51 14.92 -8.60
N MET A 111 -3.24 13.88 -7.81
CA MET A 111 -4.19 12.79 -7.62
C MET A 111 -5.22 13.17 -6.56
N HIS A 112 -6.50 12.97 -6.85
CA HIS A 112 -7.56 13.09 -5.84
C HIS A 112 -7.36 12.05 -4.74
N SER A 113 -7.88 12.33 -3.53
CA SER A 113 -7.84 11.39 -2.42
C SER A 113 -8.45 10.05 -2.85
N PHE A 114 -7.74 8.97 -2.50
CA PHE A 114 -8.16 7.63 -2.86
C PHE A 114 -9.32 7.17 -1.96
N GLN A 115 -10.39 6.68 -2.56
CA GLN A 115 -11.53 6.11 -1.84
C GLN A 115 -11.32 4.60 -1.63
N PRO A 116 -11.23 4.08 -0.39
CA PRO A 116 -10.94 2.67 -0.14
C PRO A 116 -12.10 1.72 -0.47
N LEU A 117 -13.35 2.19 -0.40
CA LEU A 117 -14.54 1.35 -0.50
C LEU A 117 -14.62 0.53 -1.80
N PRO A 118 -14.53 1.12 -3.01
CA PRO A 118 -14.67 0.34 -4.25
C PRO A 118 -13.58 -0.72 -4.42
N VAL A 119 -12.38 -0.47 -3.89
CA VAL A 119 -11.25 -1.40 -4.01
C VAL A 119 -11.38 -2.58 -3.06
N VAL A 120 -11.79 -2.35 -1.82
CA VAL A 120 -12.05 -3.43 -0.86
C VAL A 120 -13.26 -4.27 -1.31
N THR A 121 -14.32 -3.63 -1.83
CA THR A 121 -15.45 -4.33 -2.46
C THR A 121 -14.97 -5.22 -3.60
N GLY A 122 -14.11 -4.72 -4.49
CA GLY A 122 -13.54 -5.51 -5.58
C GLY A 122 -12.70 -6.71 -5.09
N TRP A 123 -11.94 -6.55 -4.01
CA TRP A 123 -11.20 -7.67 -3.41
C TRP A 123 -12.12 -8.73 -2.81
N LEU A 124 -13.14 -8.33 -2.06
CA LEU A 124 -14.13 -9.25 -1.48
C LEU A 124 -14.93 -9.98 -2.57
N PHE A 125 -15.37 -9.25 -3.59
CA PHE A 125 -16.04 -9.82 -4.76
C PHE A 125 -15.17 -10.86 -5.46
N SER A 126 -13.88 -10.55 -5.70
CA SER A 126 -12.95 -11.49 -6.32
C SER A 126 -12.68 -12.74 -5.48
N LYS A 127 -12.91 -12.68 -4.17
CA LYS A 127 -12.81 -13.83 -3.25
C LYS A 127 -14.10 -14.65 -3.14
N GLY A 128 -15.18 -14.24 -3.78
CA GLY A 128 -16.48 -14.93 -3.74
C GLY A 128 -17.36 -14.58 -2.54
N PHE A 129 -17.10 -13.46 -1.87
CA PHE A 129 -17.96 -13.01 -0.77
C PHE A 129 -19.32 -12.48 -1.29
N PRO A 130 -20.45 -12.95 -0.74
CA PRO A 130 -21.76 -12.36 -1.01
C PRO A 130 -21.84 -10.95 -0.41
N ASP A 131 -22.69 -10.08 -0.96
CA ASP A 131 -22.91 -8.71 -0.45
C ASP A 131 -21.61 -7.93 -0.17
N SER A 132 -20.61 -8.07 -1.06
CA SER A 132 -19.27 -7.51 -0.90
C SER A 132 -19.23 -6.02 -0.54
N GLU A 133 -20.20 -5.22 -0.99
CA GLU A 133 -20.32 -3.79 -0.67
C GLU A 133 -20.62 -3.54 0.81
N LYS A 134 -21.55 -4.30 1.39
CA LYS A 134 -21.88 -4.21 2.83
C LYS A 134 -20.72 -4.67 3.69
N LEU A 135 -20.04 -5.75 3.29
CA LEU A 135 -18.88 -6.26 4.01
C LEU A 135 -17.70 -5.29 3.95
N ALA A 136 -17.45 -4.66 2.79
CA ALA A 136 -16.40 -3.67 2.63
C ALA A 136 -16.64 -2.41 3.48
N SER A 137 -17.88 -1.93 3.55
CA SER A 137 -18.21 -0.75 4.36
C SER A 137 -17.99 -0.99 5.84
N VAL A 138 -18.39 -2.15 6.36
CA VAL A 138 -18.14 -2.56 7.75
C VAL A 138 -16.64 -2.66 8.00
N LEU A 139 -15.89 -3.32 7.11
CA LEU A 139 -14.45 -3.53 7.29
C LEU A 139 -13.67 -2.21 7.28
N ILE A 140 -13.94 -1.32 6.33
CA ILE A 140 -13.28 0.00 6.26
C ILE A 140 -13.64 0.83 7.47
N ARG A 141 -14.92 0.87 7.83
CA ARG A 141 -15.37 1.62 9.01
C ARG A 141 -14.70 1.10 10.28
N PHE A 142 -14.56 -0.21 10.42
CA PHE A 142 -13.83 -0.82 11.52
C PHE A 142 -12.36 -0.39 11.55
N MET A 143 -11.67 -0.36 10.40
CA MET A 143 -10.27 0.11 10.33
C MET A 143 -10.14 1.59 10.72
N GLU A 144 -11.04 2.45 10.25
CA GLU A 144 -11.10 3.87 10.65
C GLU A 144 -11.39 4.04 12.14
N LEU A 145 -12.28 3.23 12.71
CA LEU A 145 -12.57 3.26 14.15
C LEU A 145 -11.34 2.85 14.94
N CYS A 146 -10.60 1.83 14.50
CA CYS A 146 -9.37 1.41 15.16
C CYS A 146 -8.30 2.51 15.12
N GLU A 147 -8.14 3.19 13.99
CA GLU A 147 -7.20 4.31 13.85
C GLU A 147 -7.51 5.47 14.82
N ASN A 148 -8.79 5.74 15.08
CA ASN A 148 -9.22 6.83 15.95
C ASN A 148 -9.31 6.45 17.44
N ALA A 149 -9.60 5.18 17.75
CA ALA A 149 -9.86 4.72 19.11
C ALA A 149 -8.62 4.19 19.81
N LEU A 150 -7.67 3.60 19.08
CA LEU A 150 -6.43 3.07 19.66
C LEU A 150 -5.36 4.15 19.79
N THR A 151 -4.36 3.85 20.62
CA THR A 151 -3.19 4.71 20.81
C THR A 151 -2.43 4.89 19.49
N ASN A 152 -1.94 6.11 19.24
CA ASN A 152 -1.15 6.40 18.05
C ASN A 152 0.28 5.83 18.16
N CYS A 153 0.48 4.62 17.65
CA CYS A 153 1.78 3.95 17.58
C CYS A 153 2.30 3.85 16.14
N ALA A 154 3.59 4.11 15.93
CA ALA A 154 4.20 4.13 14.59
C ALA A 154 4.18 2.77 13.86
N HIS A 155 4.10 1.66 14.60
CA HIS A 155 4.03 0.31 14.04
C HIS A 155 2.60 -0.16 13.75
N TYR A 156 1.57 0.60 14.16
CA TYR A 156 0.20 0.32 13.80
C TYR A 156 -0.05 0.73 12.34
N GLU A 157 -0.75 -0.14 11.62
CA GLU A 157 -1.02 0.07 10.20
C GLU A 157 -2.50 -0.23 9.93
N TRP A 158 -3.30 0.82 9.74
CA TRP A 158 -4.73 0.71 9.46
C TRP A 158 -5.12 0.88 7.98
N GLY A 159 -4.12 1.04 7.10
CA GLY A 159 -4.34 1.26 5.67
C GLY A 159 -4.75 0.01 4.88
N LEU A 160 -5.00 0.22 3.58
CA LEU A 160 -5.38 -0.82 2.61
C LEU A 160 -4.40 -2.00 2.51
N ARG A 161 -3.13 -1.80 2.83
CA ARG A 161 -2.13 -2.88 2.87
C ARG A 161 -2.48 -3.90 3.95
N THR A 162 -2.94 -3.44 5.11
CA THR A 162 -3.40 -4.31 6.19
C THR A 162 -4.67 -5.03 5.79
N VAL A 163 -5.63 -4.33 5.19
CA VAL A 163 -6.87 -4.95 4.65
C VAL A 163 -6.54 -6.06 3.64
N LYS A 164 -5.60 -5.81 2.71
CA LYS A 164 -5.18 -6.84 1.75
C LYS A 164 -4.58 -8.08 2.42
N ARG A 165 -3.76 -7.90 3.46
CA ARG A 165 -3.20 -9.00 4.25
C ARG A 165 -4.29 -9.78 4.99
N LEU A 166 -5.26 -9.08 5.58
CA LEU A 166 -6.43 -9.71 6.21
C LEU A 166 -7.18 -10.58 5.23
N LEU A 167 -7.47 -10.05 4.03
CA LEU A 167 -8.17 -10.82 3.01
C LEU A 167 -7.36 -12.02 2.52
N GLN A 168 -6.02 -11.97 2.52
CA GLN A 168 -5.19 -13.14 2.18
C GLN A 168 -5.32 -14.28 3.19
N LEU A 169 -5.46 -13.97 4.48
CA LEU A 169 -5.66 -14.97 5.55
C LEU A 169 -7.03 -15.66 5.47
N VAL A 170 -8.03 -14.94 4.97
CA VAL A 170 -9.42 -15.43 4.92
C VAL A 170 -9.61 -16.49 3.83
N ARG A 171 -10.19 -17.63 4.19
CA ARG A 171 -10.62 -18.65 3.22
C ARG A 171 -11.85 -18.17 2.44
N ALA A 172 -11.93 -18.52 1.15
CA ALA A 172 -13.10 -18.25 0.34
C ALA A 172 -14.33 -18.98 0.93
N PRO A 173 -15.50 -18.32 1.02
CA PRO A 173 -16.72 -18.95 1.48
C PRO A 173 -17.17 -20.03 0.48
N PRO A 174 -17.87 -21.08 0.93
CA PRO A 174 -18.47 -22.07 0.02
C PRO A 174 -19.50 -21.39 -0.88
N GLU A 175 -19.39 -21.63 -2.19
CA GLU A 175 -20.25 -21.02 -3.20
C GLU A 175 -21.74 -21.32 -2.94
N GLY A 176 -22.56 -20.28 -2.93
CA GLY A 176 -24.03 -20.38 -2.87
C GLY A 176 -24.63 -20.73 -1.51
N LYS A 177 -23.85 -20.90 -0.44
CA LYS A 177 -24.35 -21.25 0.90
C LYS A 177 -24.04 -20.25 2.00
N ALA A 178 -23.01 -19.42 1.82
CA ALA A 178 -22.58 -18.51 2.88
C ALA A 178 -23.54 -17.34 3.04
N THR A 179 -24.00 -17.12 4.27
CA THR A 179 -24.77 -15.92 4.62
C THR A 179 -23.84 -14.72 4.85
N THR A 180 -24.36 -13.51 4.66
CA THR A 180 -23.59 -12.28 4.93
C THR A 180 -23.09 -12.23 6.38
N GLU A 181 -23.86 -12.77 7.33
CA GLU A 181 -23.50 -12.84 8.75
C GLU A 181 -22.35 -13.81 9.03
N GLU A 182 -22.35 -14.99 8.41
CA GLU A 182 -21.22 -15.92 8.49
C GLU A 182 -19.94 -15.31 7.94
N CYS A 183 -20.05 -14.62 6.80
CA CYS A 183 -18.94 -13.90 6.19
C CYS A 183 -18.39 -12.80 7.11
N LEU A 184 -19.26 -12.04 7.80
CA LEU A 184 -18.84 -11.06 8.80
C LEU A 184 -18.09 -11.73 9.96
N LYS A 185 -18.59 -12.86 10.48
CA LYS A 185 -17.91 -13.62 11.54
C LYS A 185 -16.54 -14.12 11.11
N VAL A 186 -16.41 -14.62 9.87
CA VAL A 186 -15.13 -15.06 9.30
C VAL A 186 -14.15 -13.89 9.19
N LEU A 187 -14.60 -12.73 8.71
CA LEU A 187 -13.77 -11.52 8.65
C LEU A 187 -13.35 -11.04 10.05
N GLY A 188 -14.26 -11.05 11.02
CA GLY A 188 -13.97 -10.69 12.41
C GLY A 188 -12.93 -11.60 13.06
N ARG A 189 -13.02 -12.93 12.84
CA ARG A 189 -12.00 -13.90 13.29
C ARG A 189 -10.64 -13.62 12.66
N ALA A 190 -10.58 -13.34 11.36
CA ALA A 190 -9.33 -13.00 10.68
C ALA A 190 -8.72 -11.68 11.18
N CYS A 191 -9.56 -10.67 11.44
CA CYS A 191 -9.12 -9.41 12.05
C CYS A 191 -8.51 -9.66 13.43
N ARG A 192 -9.17 -10.46 14.28
CA ARG A 192 -8.65 -10.82 15.60
C ARG A 192 -7.31 -11.54 15.51
N LEU A 193 -7.18 -12.54 14.65
CA LEU A 193 -5.95 -13.33 14.52
C LEU A 193 -4.76 -12.52 13.98
N SER A 194 -5.01 -11.64 13.01
CA SER A 194 -3.93 -10.89 12.35
C SER A 194 -3.51 -9.65 13.15
N LEU A 195 -4.48 -8.88 13.65
CA LEU A 195 -4.22 -7.58 14.24
C LEU A 195 -3.82 -7.66 15.72
N SER A 196 -4.34 -8.64 16.49
CA SER A 196 -3.98 -8.82 17.91
C SER A 196 -2.48 -8.95 18.11
N THR A 197 -1.78 -9.64 17.21
CA THR A 197 -0.34 -9.88 17.29
C THR A 197 0.52 -8.61 17.29
N ARG A 198 -0.04 -7.47 16.90
CA ARG A 198 0.67 -6.19 16.82
C ARG A 198 0.31 -5.22 17.94
N LEU A 199 -0.79 -5.46 18.63
CA LEU A 199 -1.32 -4.56 19.65
C LEU A 199 -0.47 -4.62 20.92
N VAL A 200 -0.41 -3.49 21.61
CA VAL A 200 0.41 -3.31 22.81
C VAL A 200 -0.48 -2.92 23.99
N GLY A 201 -0.31 -3.61 25.12
CA GLY A 201 -0.92 -3.21 26.40
C GLY A 201 -2.45 -3.18 26.37
N ASP A 202 -3.02 -2.09 26.88
CA ASP A 202 -4.47 -1.92 27.10
C ASP A 202 -5.28 -1.74 25.80
N ASP A 203 -4.60 -1.46 24.67
CA ASP A 203 -5.24 -1.32 23.36
C ASP A 203 -5.88 -2.65 22.89
N GLU A 204 -5.38 -3.80 23.34
CA GLU A 204 -5.91 -5.12 22.97
C GLU A 204 -7.36 -5.30 23.46
N GLU A 205 -7.67 -4.84 24.67
CA GLU A 205 -9.02 -4.96 25.23
C GLU A 205 -10.01 -4.08 24.47
N THR A 206 -9.60 -2.83 24.18
CA THR A 206 -10.41 -1.89 23.39
C THR A 206 -10.65 -2.42 21.98
N PHE A 207 -9.60 -2.95 21.33
CA PHE A 207 -9.72 -3.57 20.02
C PHE A 207 -10.68 -4.78 20.03
N ARG A 208 -10.58 -5.65 21.03
CA ARG A 208 -11.47 -6.81 21.18
C ARG A 208 -12.93 -6.37 21.31
N ALA A 209 -13.20 -5.33 22.07
CA ALA A 209 -14.54 -4.75 22.19
C ALA A 209 -15.04 -4.20 20.83
N LEU A 210 -14.19 -3.47 20.09
CA LEU A 210 -14.51 -2.96 18.75
C LEU A 210 -14.83 -4.08 17.74
N VAL A 211 -14.07 -5.17 17.76
CA VAL A 211 -14.32 -6.34 16.90
C VAL A 211 -15.68 -6.97 17.19
N ASN A 212 -16.03 -7.11 18.47
CA ASN A 212 -17.31 -7.67 18.89
C ASN A 212 -18.49 -6.82 18.40
N VAL A 213 -18.38 -5.49 18.54
CA VAL A 213 -19.42 -4.55 18.07
C VAL A 213 -19.53 -4.58 16.55
N ALA A 214 -18.41 -4.56 15.82
CA ALA A 214 -18.41 -4.45 14.36
C ALA A 214 -18.87 -5.73 13.64
N PHE A 215 -18.42 -6.91 14.09
CA PHE A 215 -18.59 -8.17 13.33
C PHE A 215 -19.56 -9.17 13.96
N PHE A 216 -19.85 -9.07 15.26
CA PHE A 216 -20.64 -10.07 15.98
C PHE A 216 -21.98 -9.55 16.52
N SER A 217 -22.14 -8.22 16.66
CA SER A 217 -23.36 -7.62 17.25
C SER A 217 -24.52 -7.39 16.26
N GLN A 218 -24.29 -7.45 14.95
CA GLN A 218 -25.27 -7.06 13.93
C GLN A 218 -26.51 -7.98 13.85
N GLY A 219 -26.53 -9.12 14.55
CA GLY A 219 -27.68 -10.04 14.59
C GLY A 219 -28.73 -9.76 15.68
N LYS A 220 -28.52 -8.76 16.56
CA LYS A 220 -29.43 -8.51 17.70
C LYS A 220 -30.41 -7.34 17.53
N ALA A 221 -30.40 -6.64 16.39
CA ALA A 221 -31.16 -5.40 16.21
C ALA A 221 -32.56 -5.56 15.58
N ASN A 222 -32.95 -6.76 15.12
CA ASN A 222 -34.29 -7.03 14.60
C ASN A 222 -34.93 -8.19 15.39
N GLY A 223 -35.57 -7.87 16.51
CA GLY A 223 -36.26 -8.85 17.35
C GLY A 223 -36.70 -8.24 18.67
N LEU A 224 -37.58 -7.25 18.61
CA LEU A 224 -38.30 -6.77 19.79
C LEU A 224 -39.60 -7.60 19.90
N GLU A 225 -39.48 -8.84 20.35
CA GLU A 225 -40.61 -9.61 20.87
C GLU A 225 -40.21 -10.27 22.19
N SER A 226 -41.07 -10.01 23.17
CA SER A 226 -41.01 -10.41 24.57
C SER A 226 -41.00 -11.93 24.74
N GLY A 227 -40.16 -12.43 25.65
CA GLY A 227 -40.20 -13.82 26.08
C GLY A 227 -39.22 -14.07 27.22
N SER A 228 -39.71 -13.94 28.45
CA SER A 228 -39.08 -14.42 29.67
C SER A 228 -38.84 -15.94 29.62
N GLY A 229 -37.64 -16.39 29.96
CA GLY A 229 -37.33 -17.81 30.18
C GLY A 229 -35.85 -18.02 30.49
N GLU A 230 -35.56 -18.45 31.71
CA GLU A 230 -34.25 -18.86 32.21
C GLU A 230 -33.73 -20.14 31.51
N THR A 231 -32.39 -20.29 31.46
CA THR A 231 -31.51 -21.49 31.42
C THR A 231 -30.23 -21.06 30.69
N GLY A 232 -29.01 -21.14 31.25
CA GLY A 232 -28.40 -22.30 31.90
C GLY A 232 -27.52 -22.99 30.86
N ASP A 233 -26.21 -22.72 30.90
CA ASP A 233 -25.06 -23.41 30.27
C ASP A 233 -25.20 -24.09 28.89
N GLU A 234 -24.37 -23.66 27.93
CA GLU A 234 -23.49 -24.55 27.17
C GLU A 234 -22.39 -23.72 26.49
N VAL A 235 -21.20 -23.75 27.10
CA VAL A 235 -19.94 -23.41 26.44
C VAL A 235 -19.55 -24.67 25.69
N ASP A 236 -19.75 -24.70 24.37
CA ASP A 236 -19.12 -25.70 23.50
C ASP A 236 -17.61 -25.40 23.44
N GLU A 237 -16.92 -25.94 24.43
CA GLU A 237 -15.48 -26.18 24.45
C GLU A 237 -15.22 -27.57 23.86
N GLU A 238 -15.07 -27.63 22.54
CA GLU A 238 -14.54 -28.76 21.78
C GLU A 238 -13.68 -28.12 20.66
N ASP A 239 -12.41 -28.39 20.44
CA ASP A 239 -11.52 -29.43 20.96
C ASP A 239 -10.09 -28.89 20.68
N ALA A 240 -9.28 -28.73 21.73
CA ALA A 240 -7.87 -28.38 21.61
C ALA A 240 -7.06 -29.68 21.75
N PRO A 241 -6.28 -30.11 20.74
CA PRO A 241 -5.45 -31.28 20.93
C PRO A 241 -4.28 -30.92 21.86
N ASP A 242 -4.28 -31.58 23.02
CA ASP A 242 -3.23 -31.58 24.02
C ASP A 242 -1.85 -31.79 23.40
N ALA A 243 -0.92 -30.93 23.80
CA ALA A 243 0.49 -31.06 23.49
C ALA A 243 1.12 -32.17 24.33
N GLN A 244 1.46 -33.31 23.72
CA GLN A 244 2.62 -34.08 24.12
C GLN A 244 3.16 -34.96 22.97
N SER A 245 4.48 -34.82 22.75
CA SER A 245 5.39 -35.74 22.03
C SER A 245 5.29 -35.84 20.50
N GLY A 246 6.04 -34.93 19.85
CA GLY A 246 6.90 -35.18 18.69
C GLY A 246 6.40 -36.04 17.51
N GLU A 247 5.96 -35.39 16.44
CA GLU A 247 6.39 -35.72 15.08
C GLU A 247 6.24 -34.50 14.17
N ALA A 248 7.26 -34.22 13.36
CA ALA A 248 7.31 -33.07 12.48
C ALA A 248 6.30 -33.24 11.33
N ALA A 249 5.19 -32.51 11.36
CA ALA A 249 4.26 -32.39 10.24
C ALA A 249 4.43 -31.03 9.55
N GLU A 250 4.78 -31.09 8.26
CA GLU A 250 5.14 -29.98 7.39
C GLU A 250 4.05 -28.92 7.27
N VAL A 251 4.42 -27.66 7.52
CA VAL A 251 3.63 -26.49 7.12
C VAL A 251 3.69 -26.38 5.60
N PRO A 252 2.56 -26.32 4.86
CA PRO A 252 2.59 -26.19 3.41
C PRO A 252 3.29 -24.90 3.00
N ALA A 253 4.20 -25.02 2.03
CA ALA A 253 5.19 -24.03 1.58
C ALA A 253 4.66 -22.65 1.12
N ALA A 254 3.34 -22.41 1.15
CA ALA A 254 2.72 -21.16 0.72
C ALA A 254 2.82 -20.01 1.75
N LEU A 255 3.24 -20.28 2.99
CA LEU A 255 3.35 -19.28 4.07
C LEU A 255 4.75 -18.64 4.19
N ALA A 256 5.74 -19.11 3.41
CA ALA A 256 7.13 -18.64 3.54
C ALA A 256 7.37 -17.26 2.89
N ASP A 257 6.66 -16.93 1.80
CA ASP A 257 6.91 -15.70 1.04
C ASP A 257 6.36 -14.41 1.69
N SER A 258 5.45 -14.51 2.65
CA SER A 258 4.86 -13.35 3.33
C SER A 258 5.70 -12.82 4.51
N ARG A 259 6.77 -13.55 4.90
CA ARG A 259 7.65 -13.19 6.03
C ARG A 259 8.66 -12.08 5.71
N ALA A 260 8.80 -11.68 4.45
CA ALA A 260 9.77 -10.67 4.00
C ALA A 260 9.53 -9.23 4.52
N HIS A 261 8.43 -8.96 5.24
CA HIS A 261 8.06 -7.62 5.72
C HIS A 261 7.75 -7.51 7.22
N ALA A 262 8.01 -8.54 8.02
CA ALA A 262 7.92 -8.42 9.47
C ALA A 262 9.25 -7.86 10.01
N ALA A 263 9.32 -6.55 10.23
CA ALA A 263 10.39 -5.96 11.04
C ALA A 263 10.20 -6.47 12.48
N ALA A 264 11.02 -7.45 12.88
CA ALA A 264 11.07 -7.93 14.24
C ALA A 264 11.75 -6.86 15.10
N ASP A 265 10.96 -6.06 15.81
CA ASP A 265 11.48 -5.16 16.83
C ASP A 265 11.82 -6.00 18.07
N LYS A 266 13.10 -6.20 18.33
CA LYS A 266 13.57 -6.87 19.55
C LYS A 266 13.60 -5.83 20.68
N PRO A 267 13.05 -6.10 21.87
CA PRO A 267 13.27 -5.24 23.01
C PRO A 267 14.75 -5.36 23.43
N ASN A 268 15.53 -4.31 23.19
CA ASN A 268 16.92 -4.19 23.67
C ASN A 268 16.92 -4.01 25.19
N GLY A 269 16.85 -5.12 25.92
CA GLY A 269 17.21 -5.21 27.33
C GLY A 269 18.74 -5.25 27.47
N HIS A 270 19.40 -4.09 27.44
CA HIS A 270 20.77 -3.95 27.92
C HIS A 270 20.75 -3.23 29.27
N ARG A 271 20.58 -4.00 30.34
CA ARG A 271 21.08 -3.63 31.68
C ARG A 271 22.48 -4.20 31.81
N GLY A 272 23.49 -3.32 31.74
CA GLY A 272 24.88 -3.70 31.96
C GLY A 272 25.84 -2.58 31.59
N ALA A 273 26.10 -1.70 32.56
CA ALA A 273 27.25 -0.82 32.68
C ALA A 273 27.56 0.13 31.50
N LEU A 274 27.39 1.44 31.73
CA LEU A 274 28.52 2.38 31.72
C LEU A 274 28.09 3.74 32.28
N ILE A 275 28.57 4.00 33.48
CA ILE A 275 28.75 5.30 34.07
C ILE A 275 29.76 6.06 33.21
N SER A 276 29.39 7.21 32.66
CA SER A 276 30.16 8.48 32.68
C SER A 276 29.71 9.44 31.59
N GLN A 277 29.74 10.73 31.93
CA GLN A 277 29.67 11.91 31.05
C GLN A 277 28.27 12.48 30.74
N LEU A 278 27.68 13.09 31.77
CA LEU A 278 26.83 14.27 31.62
C LEU A 278 27.68 15.48 31.19
N PRO A 279 27.21 16.30 30.23
CA PRO A 279 27.44 17.74 30.27
C PRO A 279 26.19 18.47 30.76
N ALA A 280 26.44 19.49 31.57
CA ALA A 280 25.49 20.26 32.35
C ALA A 280 24.59 21.21 31.53
N ARG A 281 23.36 21.39 32.03
CA ARG A 281 22.47 22.57 32.04
C ARG A 281 22.63 23.64 30.93
N ARG A 282 21.49 24.02 30.34
CA ARG A 282 20.98 25.40 30.40
C ARG A 282 19.45 25.43 30.53
N ARG A 283 18.97 25.84 31.72
CA ARG A 283 17.64 26.44 31.91
C ARG A 283 17.65 27.79 31.19
N MET A 284 16.68 28.04 30.31
CA MET A 284 16.36 29.41 29.90
C MET A 284 15.33 29.97 30.87
N SER A 285 15.71 31.06 31.54
CA SER A 285 14.84 31.93 32.32
C SER A 285 13.95 32.74 31.38
N VAL A 286 12.64 32.72 31.63
CA VAL A 286 11.71 33.69 31.08
C VAL A 286 11.89 34.98 31.86
N GLY A 287 12.36 36.03 31.19
CA GLY A 287 12.42 37.40 31.70
C GLY A 287 11.13 38.15 31.36
N MET A 288 10.61 38.84 32.36
CA MET A 288 9.51 39.82 32.31
C MET A 288 10.07 41.22 32.03
N GLN A 289 9.19 42.11 31.52
CA GLN A 289 9.31 43.55 31.23
C GLN A 289 9.86 43.89 29.82
N GLU A 290 9.25 44.80 29.06
CA GLU A 290 8.25 45.87 29.34
C GLU A 290 6.93 45.73 28.57
#